data_AF-A0A9D6L3L7-F1
#
_entry.id   AF-A0A9D6L3L7-F1
#
_cell.length_a   1.000
_cell.length_b   1.000
_cell.length_c   1.000
_cell.angle_alpha   90.00
_cell.angle_beta   90.00
_cell.angle_gamma   90.00
#
_symmetry.space_group_name_H-M   'P 1'
#
loop_
_entity.id
_entity.type
_entity.pdbx_description
1 polymer ?
#
loop_
_entity_poly.entity_id
_entity_poly.type
_entity_poly.pdbx_seq_one_letter_code
_entity_poly.pdbx_strand_id
1 'polypeptide(L)'
;MQNYNEIFFIKFLFRLLTAFFILIVTCAITFNINDAVPFTVGEIIAENPQIDYKAPFEGIPYKVFVEEGKAVKAGDTLIILINEQLRKDYESSKSTLPSLKKIDTTIAELIKSAHQKIDNLKRERQLNSQVFASQKMKSLDELKSAIQKNELSADKLFLVAQSRLKIDSSLFVQNVISKLD
;
A
#
# COMPACT_ATOMS: atom_id res chain seq x y z
N MET A 1 84.45 -19.33 -95.98
CA MET A 1 83.19 -18.65 -96.31
C MET A 1 82.48 -18.34 -95.01
N GLN A 2 82.49 -17.09 -94.57
CA GLN A 2 81.87 -16.70 -93.30
C GLN A 2 80.38 -16.44 -93.57
N ASN A 3 79.52 -17.14 -92.85
CA ASN A 3 78.09 -17.24 -93.13
C ASN A 3 77.38 -15.93 -92.74
N TYR A 4 77.23 -14.99 -93.68
CA TYR A 4 76.71 -13.64 -93.46
C TYR A 4 75.33 -13.58 -92.76
N ASN A 5 74.54 -14.65 -92.84
CA ASN A 5 73.21 -14.75 -92.24
C ASN A 5 73.24 -14.85 -90.70
N GLU A 6 74.28 -15.44 -90.11
CA GLU A 6 74.37 -15.62 -88.65
C GLU A 6 74.66 -14.30 -87.94
N ILE A 7 75.53 -13.46 -88.51
CA ILE A 7 75.89 -12.15 -87.95
C ILE A 7 74.68 -11.19 -87.99
N PHE A 8 73.87 -11.24 -89.05
CA PHE A 8 72.65 -10.45 -89.13
C PHE A 8 71.60 -10.89 -88.10
N PHE A 9 71.42 -12.20 -87.92
CA PHE A 9 70.50 -12.76 -86.93
C PHE A 9 70.87 -12.36 -85.49
N ILE A 10 72.16 -12.43 -85.13
CA ILE A 10 72.65 -12.02 -83.81
C ILE A 10 72.37 -10.53 -83.55
N LYS A 11 72.62 -9.66 -84.54
CA LYS A 11 72.33 -8.22 -84.41
C LYS A 11 70.84 -7.94 -84.27
N PHE A 12 70.00 -8.66 -85.01
CA PHE A 12 68.54 -8.54 -84.91
C PHE A 12 68.01 -8.99 -83.55
N LEU A 13 68.46 -10.15 -83.06
CA LEU A 13 68.10 -10.69 -81.74
C LEU A 13 68.50 -9.72 -80.62
N PHE A 14 69.72 -9.16 -80.69
CA PHE A 14 70.19 -8.19 -79.69
C PHE A 14 69.33 -6.93 -79.68
N ARG A 15 68.92 -6.43 -80.86
CA ARG A 15 68.06 -5.24 -80.97
C ARG A 15 66.66 -5.49 -80.38
N LEU A 16 66.10 -6.69 -80.61
CA LEU A 16 64.83 -7.11 -80.03
C LEU A 16 64.91 -7.19 -78.50
N LEU A 17 65.98 -7.82 -77.98
CA LEU A 17 66.21 -7.94 -76.55
C LEU A 17 66.34 -6.57 -75.87
N THR A 18 67.06 -5.65 -76.52
CA THR A 18 67.24 -4.28 -76.01
C THR A 18 65.92 -3.52 -75.97
N ALA A 19 65.07 -3.67 -76.99
CA ALA A 19 63.74 -3.05 -77.00
C ALA A 19 62.84 -3.59 -75.89
N PHE A 20 62.89 -4.90 -75.63
CA PHE A 20 62.12 -5.53 -74.56
C PHE A 20 62.58 -5.06 -73.18
N PHE A 21 63.90 -4.92 -72.98
CA PHE A 21 64.46 -4.39 -71.75
C PHE A 21 64.01 -2.94 -71.48
N ILE A 22 64.06 -2.08 -72.50
CA ILE A 22 63.57 -0.70 -72.39
C ILE A 22 62.08 -0.67 -72.01
N LEU A 23 61.26 -1.54 -72.61
CA LEU A 23 59.84 -1.63 -72.30
C LEU A 23 59.59 -2.01 -70.83
N ILE A 24 60.31 -3.01 -70.31
CA ILE A 24 60.20 -3.42 -68.89
C ILE A 24 60.57 -2.27 -67.95
N VAL A 25 61.68 -1.56 -68.22
CA VAL A 25 62.12 -0.42 -67.41
C VAL A 25 61.08 0.70 -67.45
N THR A 26 60.49 0.96 -68.61
CA THR A 26 59.47 1.99 -68.76
C THR A 26 58.20 1.63 -67.97
N CYS A 27 57.75 0.38 -68.04
CA CYS A 27 56.62 -0.11 -67.24
C CYS A 27 56.89 -0.02 -65.73
N ALA A 28 58.08 -0.40 -65.27
CA ALA A 28 58.44 -0.35 -63.84
C ALA A 28 58.43 1.09 -63.28
N ILE A 29 58.79 2.09 -64.09
CA ILE A 29 58.75 3.50 -63.69
C ILE A 29 57.31 4.06 -63.75
N THR A 30 56.51 3.62 -64.72
CA THR A 30 55.16 4.18 -64.94
C THR A 30 54.13 3.60 -63.98
N PHE A 31 54.29 2.34 -63.55
CA PHE A 31 53.43 1.73 -62.54
C PHE A 31 53.86 2.14 -61.13
N ASN A 32 53.24 3.19 -60.61
CA ASN A 32 53.25 3.49 -59.18
C ASN A 32 52.42 2.44 -58.44
N ILE A 33 53.07 1.39 -57.91
CA ILE A 33 52.44 0.29 -57.15
C ILE A 33 52.02 0.74 -55.74
N ASN A 34 52.40 1.94 -55.30
CA ASN A 34 52.11 2.42 -53.97
C ASN A 34 50.95 3.44 -53.98
N ASP A 35 49.73 2.94 -54.16
CA ASP A 35 48.49 3.71 -54.04
C ASP A 35 48.07 3.84 -52.56
N ALA A 36 49.03 4.28 -51.73
CA ALA A 36 48.77 4.60 -50.34
C ALA A 36 48.32 6.07 -50.29
N VAL A 37 47.01 6.29 -50.14
CA VAL A 37 46.45 7.62 -49.93
C VAL A 37 46.94 8.13 -48.58
N PRO A 38 47.81 9.16 -48.51
CA PRO A 38 48.26 9.70 -47.24
C PRO A 38 47.16 10.63 -46.70
N PHE A 39 46.49 10.22 -45.63
CA PHE A 39 45.56 11.10 -44.92
C PHE A 39 46.33 11.92 -43.88
N THR A 40 46.31 13.25 -44.02
CA THR A 40 46.98 14.19 -43.11
C THR A 40 46.11 14.58 -41.92
N VAL A 41 44.77 14.50 -42.06
CA VAL A 41 43.79 14.86 -41.03
C VAL A 41 42.56 13.97 -41.20
N GLY A 42 42.14 13.31 -40.12
CA GLY A 42 40.89 12.58 -40.02
C GLY A 42 40.23 12.89 -38.68
N GLU A 43 38.91 13.09 -38.69
CA GLU A 43 38.11 13.29 -37.48
C GLU A 43 37.28 12.02 -37.23
N ILE A 44 37.29 11.52 -36.00
CA ILE A 44 36.44 10.40 -35.60
C ILE A 44 35.09 10.99 -35.22
N ILE A 45 34.14 10.93 -36.13
CA ILE A 45 32.77 11.39 -35.88
C ILE A 45 31.97 10.21 -35.32
N ALA A 46 31.41 10.39 -34.12
CA ALA A 46 30.50 9.41 -33.56
C ALA A 46 29.22 9.35 -34.41
N GLU A 47 28.84 8.15 -34.85
CA GLU A 47 27.63 7.93 -35.66
C GLU A 47 26.36 8.28 -34.87
N ASN A 48 26.41 8.20 -33.54
CA ASN A 48 25.32 8.57 -32.64
C ASN A 48 25.65 9.87 -31.87
N PRO A 49 24.65 10.74 -31.66
CA PRO A 49 24.83 11.94 -30.85
C PRO A 49 25.19 11.55 -29.41
N GLN A 50 26.18 12.23 -28.85
CA GLN A 50 26.60 12.05 -27.47
C GLN A 50 25.47 12.52 -26.53
N ILE A 51 24.99 11.62 -25.66
CA ILE A 51 23.99 11.94 -24.64
C ILE A 51 24.72 12.26 -23.33
N ASP A 52 24.43 13.43 -22.76
CA ASP A 52 24.92 13.84 -21.44
C ASP A 52 23.98 13.33 -20.34
N TYR A 53 24.45 12.37 -19.54
CA TYR A 53 23.70 11.81 -18.42
C TYR A 53 23.93 12.62 -17.16
N LYS A 54 22.88 13.29 -16.69
CA LYS A 54 22.90 14.04 -15.43
C LYS A 54 22.45 13.17 -14.25
N ALA A 55 23.04 13.41 -13.09
CA ALA A 55 22.58 12.80 -11.86
C ALA A 55 21.12 13.22 -11.56
N PRO A 56 20.24 12.28 -11.18
CA PRO A 56 18.84 12.59 -10.88
C PRO A 56 18.65 13.36 -9.57
N PHE A 57 19.66 13.36 -8.70
CA PHE A 57 19.68 14.08 -7.43
C PHE A 57 21.11 14.48 -7.08
N GLU A 58 21.24 15.50 -6.23
CA GLU A 58 22.53 15.87 -5.65
C GLU A 58 23.02 14.77 -4.71
N GLY A 59 24.27 14.34 -4.89
CA GLY A 59 24.86 13.25 -4.13
C GLY A 59 26.36 13.19 -4.32
N ILE A 60 27.03 12.52 -3.40
CA ILE A 60 28.48 12.32 -3.46
C ILE A 60 28.75 11.02 -4.22
N PRO A 61 29.60 11.04 -5.27
CA PRO A 61 30.08 9.83 -5.92
C PRO A 61 30.70 8.87 -4.91
N TYR A 62 30.13 7.69 -4.77
CA TYR A 62 30.68 6.64 -3.91
C TYR A 62 31.55 5.68 -4.70
N LYS A 63 31.06 5.24 -5.86
CA LYS A 63 31.77 4.29 -6.71
C LYS A 63 31.45 4.52 -8.17
N VAL A 64 32.49 4.55 -9.00
CA VAL A 64 32.40 4.61 -10.46
C VAL A 64 32.79 3.25 -11.02
N PHE A 65 32.02 2.72 -11.97
CA PHE A 65 32.19 1.37 -12.52
C PHE A 65 32.73 1.35 -13.96
N VAL A 66 32.77 2.52 -14.59
CA VAL A 66 33.09 2.69 -16.00
C VAL A 66 34.18 3.73 -16.16
N GLU A 67 35.05 3.47 -17.13
CA GLU A 67 36.14 4.36 -17.53
C GLU A 67 35.88 4.85 -18.95
N GLU A 68 36.58 5.88 -19.38
CA GLU A 68 36.42 6.46 -20.71
C GLU A 68 36.70 5.41 -21.80
N GLY A 69 35.84 5.39 -22.83
CA GLY A 69 35.94 4.43 -23.95
C GLY A 69 35.42 3.01 -23.65
N LYS A 70 34.99 2.71 -22.42
CA LYS A 70 34.40 1.41 -22.09
C LYS A 70 33.00 1.26 -22.68
N ALA A 71 32.78 0.17 -23.41
CA ALA A 71 31.45 -0.18 -23.92
C ALA A 71 30.52 -0.60 -22.77
N VAL A 72 29.31 -0.04 -22.75
CA VAL A 72 28.25 -0.32 -21.76
C VAL A 72 26.95 -0.66 -22.47
N LYS A 73 26.07 -1.39 -21.79
CA LYS A 73 24.73 -1.75 -22.27
C LYS A 73 23.65 -0.97 -21.51
N ALA A 74 22.46 -0.90 -22.10
CA ALA A 74 21.31 -0.30 -21.44
C ALA A 74 20.99 -1.05 -20.12
N GLY A 75 20.90 -0.30 -19.03
CA GLY A 75 20.69 -0.84 -17.68
C GLY A 75 21.97 -1.07 -16.86
N ASP A 76 23.16 -0.90 -17.46
CA ASP A 76 24.40 -1.00 -16.70
C ASP A 76 24.57 0.17 -15.72
N THR A 77 25.00 -0.14 -14.51
CA THR A 77 25.29 0.87 -13.48
C THR A 77 26.62 1.55 -13.80
N LEU A 78 26.56 2.85 -14.10
CA LEU A 78 27.76 3.65 -14.35
C LEU A 78 28.40 4.16 -13.06
N ILE A 79 27.55 4.64 -12.13
CA ILE A 79 27.97 5.30 -10.89
C ILE A 79 26.97 5.02 -9.77
N ILE A 80 27.45 4.87 -8.55
CA ILE A 80 26.65 4.89 -7.32
C ILE A 80 26.88 6.23 -6.63
N LEU A 81 25.78 6.92 -6.34
CA LEU A 81 25.75 8.17 -5.59
C LEU A 81 25.23 7.90 -4.19
N ILE A 82 25.87 8.50 -3.17
CA ILE A 82 25.36 8.52 -1.80
C ILE A 82 24.75 9.88 -1.53
N ASN A 83 23.50 9.86 -1.05
CA ASN A 83 22.85 11.02 -0.48
C ASN A 83 22.51 10.71 0.99
N GLU A 84 23.27 11.31 1.90
CA GLU A 84 23.10 11.12 3.34
C GLU A 84 21.78 11.69 3.85
N GLN A 85 21.27 12.77 3.24
CA GLN A 85 19.99 13.35 3.61
C GLN A 85 18.86 12.39 3.25
N LEU A 86 18.85 11.85 2.03
CA LEU A 86 17.88 10.86 1.59
C LEU A 86 17.90 9.61 2.47
N ARG A 87 19.10 9.17 2.90
CA ARG A 87 19.23 8.03 3.82
C ARG A 87 18.60 8.34 5.18
N LYS A 88 18.86 9.52 5.75
CA LYS A 88 18.25 9.95 7.01
C LYS A 88 16.74 10.06 6.90
N ASP A 89 16.23 10.63 5.81
CA ASP A 89 14.80 10.80 5.55
C ASP A 89 14.10 9.45 5.37
N TYR A 90 14.78 8.49 4.73
CA TYR A 90 14.29 7.13 4.61
C TYR A 90 14.22 6.41 5.97
N GLU A 91 15.27 6.49 6.78
CA GLU A 91 15.29 5.85 8.10
C GLU A 91 14.31 6.52 9.08
N SER A 92 14.14 7.84 9.04
CA SER A 92 13.13 8.55 9.83
C SER A 92 11.70 8.15 9.42
N SER A 93 11.43 8.03 8.12
CA SER A 93 10.15 7.56 7.60
C SER A 93 9.88 6.11 8.00
N LYS A 94 10.89 5.25 7.86
CA LYS A 94 10.82 3.82 8.21
C LYS A 94 10.59 3.60 9.71
N SER A 95 11.25 4.36 10.57
CA SER A 95 11.06 4.30 12.03
C SER A 95 9.71 4.87 12.49
N THR A 96 9.09 5.77 11.70
CA THR A 96 7.75 6.31 11.98
C THR A 96 6.64 5.31 11.65
N LEU A 97 6.87 4.42 10.69
CA LEU A 97 5.87 3.46 10.21
C LEU A 97 5.29 2.52 11.30
N PRO A 98 6.09 1.90 12.19
CA PRO A 98 5.55 1.08 13.29
C PRO A 98 4.66 1.87 14.25
N SER A 99 5.05 3.10 14.57
CA SER A 99 4.29 4.00 15.45
C SER A 99 2.92 4.33 14.84
N LEU A 100 2.90 4.65 13.54
CA LEU A 100 1.65 4.88 12.80
C LEU A 100 0.76 3.63 12.77
N LYS A 101 1.32 2.45 12.52
CA LYS A 101 0.57 1.19 12.57
C LYS A 101 -0.04 0.95 13.96
N LYS A 102 0.71 1.23 15.03
CA LYS A 102 0.21 1.10 16.41
C LYS A 102 -0.93 2.08 16.71
N ILE A 103 -0.85 3.30 16.17
CA ILE A 103 -1.94 4.28 16.28
C ILE A 103 -3.20 3.75 15.59
N ASP A 104 -3.06 3.23 14.36
CA ASP A 104 -4.16 2.67 13.59
C ASP A 104 -4.86 1.51 14.33
N THR A 105 -4.08 0.57 14.88
CA THR A 105 -4.65 -0.53 15.70
C THR A 105 -5.34 -0.03 16.96
N THR A 106 -4.78 0.98 17.62
CA THR A 106 -5.38 1.58 18.82
C THR A 106 -6.71 2.25 18.48
N ILE A 107 -6.79 2.97 17.36
CA ILE A 107 -8.04 3.60 16.89
C ILE A 107 -9.10 2.53 16.62
N ALA A 108 -8.73 1.43 15.95
CA ALA A 108 -9.66 0.33 15.68
C ALA A 108 -10.22 -0.30 16.97
N GLU A 109 -9.37 -0.51 17.98
CA GLU A 109 -9.78 -1.01 19.30
C GLU A 109 -10.70 -0.04 20.03
N LEU A 110 -10.41 1.27 19.97
CA LEU A 110 -11.26 2.31 20.57
C LEU A 110 -12.63 2.38 19.89
N ILE A 111 -12.69 2.30 18.56
CA ILE A 111 -13.96 2.25 17.81
C ILE A 111 -14.77 1.02 18.21
N LYS A 112 -14.14 -0.15 18.30
CA LYS A 112 -14.81 -1.39 18.73
C LYS A 112 -15.35 -1.26 20.15
N SER A 113 -14.55 -0.71 21.07
CA SER A 113 -14.95 -0.50 22.47
C SER A 113 -16.10 0.50 22.59
N ALA A 114 -16.10 1.56 21.77
CA ALA A 114 -17.19 2.52 21.71
C ALA A 114 -18.51 1.89 21.23
N HIS A 115 -18.47 1.08 20.17
CA HIS A 115 -19.66 0.34 19.71
C HIS A 115 -20.19 -0.62 20.78
N GLN A 116 -19.31 -1.40 21.42
CA GLN A 116 -19.72 -2.29 22.52
C GLN A 116 -20.38 -1.53 23.66
N LYS A 117 -19.87 -0.34 24.01
CA LYS A 117 -20.47 0.51 25.05
C LYS A 117 -21.86 1.01 24.63
N ILE A 118 -22.04 1.41 23.38
CA ILE A 118 -23.34 1.83 22.84
C ILE A 118 -24.35 0.67 22.92
N ASP A 119 -23.94 -0.53 22.51
CA ASP A 119 -24.81 -1.72 22.54
C ASP A 119 -25.19 -2.13 23.97
N ASN A 120 -24.25 -2.02 24.91
CA ASN A 120 -24.50 -2.27 26.33
C ASN A 120 -25.54 -1.28 26.88
N LEU A 121 -25.36 0.01 26.64
CA LEU A 121 -26.29 1.05 27.09
C LEU A 121 -27.68 0.87 26.48
N LYS A 122 -27.76 0.44 25.22
CA LYS A 122 -29.04 0.13 24.55
C LYS A 122 -29.75 -1.05 25.23
N ARG A 123 -29.01 -2.11 25.56
CA ARG A 123 -29.53 -3.27 26.30
C ARG A 123 -29.98 -2.90 27.70
N GLU A 124 -29.20 -2.12 28.44
CA GLU A 124 -29.57 -1.62 29.77
C GLU A 124 -30.85 -0.79 29.72
N ARG A 125 -30.99 0.10 28.73
CA ARG A 125 -32.21 0.90 28.56
C ARG A 125 -33.43 0.02 28.30
N GLN A 126 -33.29 -1.02 27.49
CA GLN A 126 -34.37 -1.97 27.21
C GLN A 126 -34.73 -2.81 28.44
N LEU A 127 -33.74 -3.28 29.20
CA LEU A 127 -33.98 -4.01 30.44
C LEU A 127 -34.68 -3.12 31.47
N ASN A 128 -34.23 -1.88 31.65
CA ASN A 128 -34.84 -0.94 32.58
C ASN A 128 -36.29 -0.61 32.21
N SER A 129 -36.62 -0.47 30.91
CA SER A 129 -38.00 -0.24 30.49
C SER A 129 -38.89 -1.46 30.75
N GLN A 130 -38.38 -2.67 30.53
CA GLN A 130 -39.09 -3.91 30.84
C GLN A 130 -39.30 -4.10 32.34
N VAL A 131 -38.27 -3.85 33.15
CA VAL A 131 -38.35 -3.90 34.62
C VAL A 131 -39.36 -2.90 35.13
N PHE A 132 -39.34 -1.67 34.63
CA PHE A 132 -40.31 -0.64 35.00
C PHE A 132 -41.75 -1.04 34.65
N ALA A 133 -41.98 -1.56 33.44
CA ALA A 133 -43.30 -2.04 33.03
C ALA A 133 -43.80 -3.20 33.92
N SER A 134 -42.92 -4.16 34.22
CA SER A 134 -43.22 -5.28 35.11
C SER A 134 -43.52 -4.83 36.54
N GLN A 135 -42.72 -3.91 37.09
CA GLN A 135 -42.96 -3.32 38.41
C GLN A 135 -44.31 -2.60 38.47
N LYS A 136 -44.63 -1.81 37.43
CA LYS A 136 -45.94 -1.15 37.33
C LYS A 136 -47.10 -2.14 37.33
N MET A 137 -47.00 -3.22 36.56
CA MET A 137 -48.02 -4.28 36.54
C MET A 137 -48.17 -4.93 37.92
N LYS A 138 -47.05 -5.30 38.55
CA LYS A 138 -47.06 -5.89 39.89
C LYS A 138 -47.71 -4.98 40.93
N SER A 139 -47.37 -3.68 40.93
CA SER A 139 -47.98 -2.70 41.83
C SER A 139 -49.48 -2.52 41.58
N LEU A 140 -49.93 -2.59 40.32
CA LEU A 140 -51.36 -2.55 39.99
C LEU A 140 -52.09 -3.80 40.48
N ASP A 141 -51.49 -4.99 40.33
CA ASP A 141 -52.06 -6.25 40.82
C ASP A 141 -52.13 -6.29 42.35
N GLU A 142 -51.08 -5.81 43.03
CA GLU A 142 -51.06 -5.64 44.48
C GLU A 142 -52.15 -4.67 44.96
N LEU A 143 -52.30 -3.53 44.27
CA LEU A 143 -53.36 -2.56 44.57
C LEU A 143 -54.75 -3.17 44.39
N LYS A 144 -54.99 -3.85 43.28
CA LYS A 144 -56.27 -4.53 43.01
C LYS A 144 -56.59 -5.57 44.07
N SER A 145 -55.60 -6.38 44.46
CA SER A 145 -55.73 -7.39 45.50
C SER A 145 -56.02 -6.77 46.86
N ALA A 146 -55.38 -5.63 47.18
CA ALA A 146 -55.62 -4.89 48.41
C ALA A 146 -57.04 -4.28 48.46
N ILE A 147 -57.52 -3.71 47.36
CA ILE A 147 -58.90 -3.21 47.22
C ILE A 147 -59.89 -4.34 47.44
N GLN A 148 -59.73 -5.46 46.73
CA GLN A 148 -60.63 -6.61 46.86
C GLN A 148 -60.66 -7.17 48.29
N LYS A 149 -59.49 -7.25 48.95
CA LYS A 149 -59.40 -7.67 50.36
C LYS A 149 -60.13 -6.68 51.28
N ASN A 150 -60.02 -5.38 51.02
CA ASN A 150 -60.70 -4.35 51.79
C ASN A 150 -62.23 -4.43 51.62
N GLU A 151 -62.72 -4.56 50.39
CA GLU A 151 -64.15 -4.76 50.08
C GLU A 151 -64.70 -5.99 50.78
N LEU A 152 -64.04 -7.15 50.65
CA LEU A 152 -64.46 -8.38 51.34
C LEU A 152 -64.46 -8.22 52.87
N SER A 153 -63.54 -7.42 53.42
CA SER A 153 -63.49 -7.16 54.87
C SER A 153 -64.61 -6.22 55.31
N ALA A 154 -64.91 -5.19 54.51
CA ALA A 154 -66.02 -4.28 54.73
C ALA A 154 -67.37 -5.01 54.67
N ASP A 155 -67.57 -5.87 53.67
CA ASP A 155 -68.76 -6.72 53.54
C ASP A 155 -68.93 -7.65 54.74
N LYS A 156 -67.85 -8.30 55.18
CA LYS A 156 -67.87 -9.15 56.39
C LYS A 156 -68.24 -8.35 57.63
N LEU A 157 -67.65 -7.17 57.82
CA LEU A 157 -67.97 -6.30 58.96
C LEU A 157 -69.44 -5.86 58.92
N PHE A 158 -69.95 -5.50 57.74
CA PHE A 158 -71.35 -5.14 57.55
C PHE A 158 -72.30 -6.30 57.89
N LEU A 159 -72.02 -7.51 57.38
CA LEU A 159 -72.81 -8.71 57.67
C LEU A 159 -72.79 -9.07 59.17
N VAL A 160 -71.62 -8.98 59.81
CA VAL A 160 -71.49 -9.22 61.25
C VAL A 160 -72.23 -8.15 62.07
N ALA A 161 -72.16 -6.88 61.68
CA ALA A 161 -72.90 -5.81 62.33
C ALA A 161 -74.42 -6.02 62.19
N GLN A 162 -74.89 -6.40 61.00
CA GLN A 162 -76.31 -6.67 60.76
C GLN A 162 -76.79 -7.90 61.54
N SER A 163 -76.02 -8.98 61.58
CA SER A 163 -76.38 -10.18 62.33
C SER A 163 -76.39 -9.94 63.83
N ARG A 164 -75.39 -9.21 64.37
CA ARG A 164 -75.38 -8.76 65.76
C ARG A 164 -76.61 -7.90 66.07
N LEU A 165 -76.91 -6.90 65.25
CA LEU A 165 -78.08 -6.04 65.44
C LEU A 165 -79.40 -6.83 65.47
N LYS A 166 -79.56 -7.85 64.60
CA LYS A 166 -80.73 -8.73 64.61
C LYS A 166 -80.81 -9.54 65.91
N ILE A 167 -79.69 -10.11 66.36
CA ILE A 167 -79.61 -10.86 67.61
C ILE A 167 -79.93 -9.94 68.80
N ASP A 168 -79.26 -8.80 68.91
CA ASP A 168 -79.46 -7.83 69.98
C ASP A 168 -80.91 -7.34 70.00
N SER A 169 -81.50 -7.03 68.84
CA SER A 169 -82.92 -6.67 68.73
C SER A 169 -83.84 -7.79 69.25
N SER A 170 -83.57 -9.05 68.90
CA SER A 170 -84.38 -10.19 69.40
C SER A 170 -84.25 -10.40 70.90
N LEU A 171 -83.04 -10.24 71.45
CA LEU A 171 -82.78 -10.36 72.89
C LEU A 171 -83.41 -9.21 73.68
N PHE A 172 -83.45 -8.01 73.11
CA PHE A 172 -84.11 -6.85 73.70
C PHE A 172 -85.62 -7.05 73.81
N VAL A 173 -86.27 -7.54 72.74
CA VAL A 173 -87.71 -7.86 72.76
C VAL A 173 -88.05 -8.95 73.78
N GLN A 174 -87.14 -9.90 74.00
CA GLN A 174 -87.27 -10.96 75.00
C GLN A 174 -86.93 -10.49 76.44
N ASN A 175 -86.66 -9.19 76.67
CA ASN A 175 -86.24 -8.60 77.94
C ASN A 175 -84.95 -9.20 78.53
N VAL A 176 -84.10 -9.81 77.70
CA VAL A 176 -82.82 -10.39 78.14
C VAL A 176 -81.72 -9.32 78.24
N ILE A 177 -81.82 -8.25 77.44
CA ILE A 177 -80.89 -7.11 77.45
C ILE A 177 -81.65 -5.78 77.55
N SER A 178 -81.02 -4.77 78.16
CA SER A 178 -81.56 -3.41 78.28
C SER A 178 -81.12 -2.53 77.11
N LYS A 179 -81.92 -1.52 76.77
CA LYS A 179 -81.49 -0.45 75.88
C LYS A 179 -80.34 0.30 76.58
N LEU A 180 -79.20 0.44 75.90
CA LEU A 180 -78.18 1.38 76.33
C LEU A 180 -78.65 2.79 75.93
N ASP A 181 -78.59 3.73 76.88
CA ASP A 181 -78.73 5.18 76.61
C ASP A 181 -77.50 5.71 75.85
#